data_AF-I7GN19-F1
#
_entry.id   AF-I7GN19-F1
#
_cell.length_a   1.000
_cell.length_b   1.000
_cell.length_c   1.000
_cell.angle_alpha   90.00
_cell.angle_beta   90.00
_cell.angle_gamma   90.00
#
_symmetry.space_group_name_H-M   'P 1'
#
loop_
_entity.id
_entity.type
_entity.pdbx_description
1 polymer ?
#
loop_
_entity_poly.entity_id
_entity_poly.type
_entity_poly.pdbx_seq_one_letter_code
_entity_poly.pdbx_strand_id
1 'polypeptide(L)'
;MKMKLFQTICRQLRSSKGFSVESAALVAFSTSSYCCGRKKNVNPYEEVDQEKYSNLVQSVLSSRGVAHTPGSVEEDALLCGPVSKHKPPKQGEDPRVPQNWFPIFNPERSDKPNASDPSVPLKIPLQRNVIPSVTRVLQQTMTKRQVFWLERWKQRMILELGEDGFKEYNSNIFLQGKRFHEALESILSPQETLKERDENLLKSGYIESVRHILKDVSGVRALESAVQHETLNYIGLLDCVAEYQGKLCVIDWKTSEKPKPFIQSTFDNPLQVVAYMGAMNHDTNYSFQVQCGLIVVAYKDGSPAHPHFMDAELCSQYWAKWLLRLEEYTEKKKNQNIQKPE
;
A
#
# COMPACT_ATOMS: atom_id res chain seq x y z
N MET A 1 -41.13 -40.84 -42.39
CA MET A 1 -41.78 -41.14 -41.10
C MET A 1 -41.87 -39.81 -40.33
N LYS A 2 -43.11 -39.36 -40.10
CA LYS A 2 -43.64 -38.19 -39.35
C LYS A 2 -42.65 -37.18 -38.73
N MET A 3 -42.87 -35.86 -38.72
CA MET A 3 -43.81 -34.94 -39.37
C MET A 3 -43.41 -33.53 -38.89
N LYS A 4 -43.28 -32.59 -39.84
CA LYS A 4 -43.81 -31.20 -39.89
C LYS A 4 -43.82 -30.29 -38.64
N LEU A 5 -43.78 -28.96 -38.71
CA LEU A 5 -43.54 -27.92 -39.73
C LEU A 5 -44.15 -26.63 -39.11
N PHE A 6 -43.38 -25.54 -39.09
CA PHE A 6 -43.81 -24.14 -39.33
C PHE A 6 -44.67 -23.41 -38.28
N GLN A 7 -44.36 -22.17 -37.86
CA GLN A 7 -44.09 -20.89 -38.56
C GLN A 7 -45.33 -20.00 -38.40
N THR A 8 -45.15 -18.73 -37.99
CA THR A 8 -45.53 -17.53 -38.77
C THR A 8 -45.92 -16.33 -37.90
N ILE A 9 -45.39 -15.20 -38.33
CA ILE A 9 -45.46 -13.83 -37.85
C ILE A 9 -46.57 -13.05 -38.62
N CYS A 10 -46.98 -11.90 -38.07
CA CYS A 10 -47.57 -10.70 -38.71
C CYS A 10 -49.10 -10.53 -38.81
N ARG A 11 -49.65 -9.49 -38.14
CA ARG A 11 -50.16 -8.21 -38.71
C ARG A 11 -50.95 -7.41 -37.65
N GLN A 12 -50.54 -6.17 -37.34
CA GLN A 12 -51.20 -4.89 -37.71
C GLN A 12 -52.70 -4.75 -37.36
N LEU A 13 -53.05 -3.74 -36.54
CA LEU A 13 -53.87 -2.58 -36.95
C LEU A 13 -54.17 -1.58 -35.80
N ARG A 14 -54.29 -0.30 -36.18
CA ARG A 14 -54.61 0.91 -35.40
C ARG A 14 -56.09 1.00 -34.99
N SER A 15 -56.37 1.79 -33.94
CA SER A 15 -57.49 2.78 -33.80
C SER A 15 -57.68 3.07 -32.30
N SER A 16 -57.44 4.25 -31.71
CA SER A 16 -58.00 5.61 -31.86
C SER A 16 -59.23 5.92 -30.95
N LYS A 17 -59.10 7.03 -30.19
CA LYS A 17 -60.12 7.85 -29.47
C LYS A 17 -60.83 7.19 -28.28
N GLY A 18 -61.15 7.85 -27.16
CA GLY A 18 -61.14 9.25 -26.75
C GLY A 18 -61.94 9.40 -25.43
N PHE A 19 -62.07 10.66 -24.95
CA PHE A 19 -62.87 11.17 -23.80
C PHE A 19 -62.21 11.08 -22.40
N SER A 20 -61.87 12.18 -21.69
CA SER A 20 -62.68 13.34 -21.18
C SER A 20 -63.48 12.91 -19.93
N VAL A 21 -63.58 13.60 -18.78
CA VAL A 21 -63.21 14.94 -18.27
C VAL A 21 -63.56 14.94 -16.75
N GLU A 22 -62.84 15.74 -15.94
CA GLU A 22 -63.22 16.39 -14.64
C GLU A 22 -63.84 15.56 -13.49
N SER A 23 -63.92 16.00 -12.22
CA SER A 23 -63.30 17.00 -11.33
C SER A 23 -64.05 16.86 -9.98
N ALA A 24 -63.55 17.57 -8.96
CA ALA A 24 -64.10 17.84 -7.63
C ALA A 24 -63.86 16.74 -6.56
N ALA A 25 -63.04 16.94 -5.52
CA ALA A 25 -62.94 17.99 -4.48
C ALA A 25 -63.86 17.75 -3.26
N LEU A 26 -63.28 18.04 -2.07
CA LEU A 26 -63.83 18.28 -0.72
C LEU A 26 -63.46 17.21 0.34
N VAL A 27 -62.55 17.54 1.27
CA VAL A 27 -62.76 18.08 2.66
C VAL A 27 -63.08 16.95 3.64
N ALA A 28 -62.13 16.47 4.44
CA ALA A 28 -61.62 16.95 5.75
C ALA A 28 -62.38 16.41 6.98
N PHE A 29 -61.59 16.22 8.05
CA PHE A 29 -61.90 15.99 9.48
C PHE A 29 -62.14 14.55 10.01
N SER A 30 -61.07 14.03 10.61
CA SER A 30 -60.91 13.60 12.03
C SER A 30 -62.07 12.89 12.75
N THR A 31 -61.81 11.68 13.28
CA THR A 31 -61.68 11.41 14.74
C THR A 31 -61.36 9.94 15.05
N SER A 32 -60.36 9.76 15.94
CA SER A 32 -60.26 8.77 17.04
C SER A 32 -60.70 7.30 16.85
N SER A 33 -59.76 6.36 17.05
CA SER A 33 -59.87 5.23 18.00
C SER A 33 -58.53 4.47 18.16
N TYR A 34 -58.38 3.79 19.29
CA TYR A 34 -57.15 3.47 20.02
C TYR A 34 -56.26 2.31 19.51
N CYS A 35 -54.98 2.44 19.89
CA CYS A 35 -54.00 1.42 20.33
C CYS A 35 -53.52 0.31 19.37
N CYS A 36 -52.25 0.44 18.93
CA CYS A 36 -51.19 -0.55 19.17
C CYS A 36 -49.82 0.11 18.96
N GLY A 37 -48.95 0.03 19.99
CA GLY A 37 -47.70 0.77 20.08
C GLY A 37 -46.62 0.34 19.08
N ARG A 38 -45.84 1.32 18.62
CA ARG A 38 -44.54 1.10 17.96
C ARG A 38 -43.49 1.96 18.64
N LYS A 39 -42.48 1.30 19.20
CA LYS A 39 -41.24 1.90 19.72
C LYS A 39 -40.52 2.61 18.56
N LYS A 40 -40.22 3.90 18.73
CA LYS A 40 -39.24 4.63 17.90
C LYS A 40 -37.84 4.24 18.38
N ASN A 41 -37.02 3.70 17.48
CA ASN A 41 -35.57 3.63 17.68
C ASN A 41 -35.00 5.03 17.48
N VAL A 42 -34.43 5.59 18.55
CA VAL A 42 -33.61 6.80 18.52
C VAL A 42 -32.18 6.40 18.16
N ASN A 43 -31.59 7.10 17.19
CA ASN A 43 -30.24 6.89 16.70
C ASN A 43 -29.23 7.41 17.75
N PRO A 44 -28.28 6.60 18.27
CA PRO A 44 -27.44 6.97 19.42
C PRO A 44 -26.28 7.93 19.10
N TYR A 45 -26.33 8.66 17.99
CA TYR A 45 -25.23 9.52 17.52
C TYR A 45 -25.51 11.03 17.53
N GLU A 46 -26.62 11.50 18.12
CA GLU A 46 -26.95 12.95 18.14
C GLU A 46 -26.58 13.69 19.44
N GLU A 47 -25.94 13.06 20.42
CA GLU A 47 -25.49 13.72 21.66
C GLU A 47 -23.96 13.65 21.85
N VAL A 48 -23.20 14.21 20.91
CA VAL A 48 -21.78 14.51 21.16
C VAL A 48 -21.62 16.01 21.34
N ASP A 49 -21.42 16.40 22.59
CA ASP A 49 -21.11 17.76 23.03
C ASP A 49 -19.77 18.24 22.43
N GLN A 50 -19.88 19.05 21.36
CA GLN A 50 -18.74 19.58 20.60
C GLN A 50 -17.85 20.52 21.43
N GLU A 51 -18.37 21.08 22.52
CA GLU A 51 -17.63 22.01 23.40
C GLU A 51 -16.65 21.25 24.31
N LYS A 52 -16.92 19.96 24.59
CA LYS A 52 -16.03 19.10 25.37
C LYS A 52 -14.73 18.75 24.63
N TYR A 53 -14.74 18.77 23.30
CA TYR A 53 -13.58 18.43 22.46
C TYR A 53 -12.76 19.64 21.99
N SER A 54 -13.32 20.85 22.04
CA SER A 54 -12.59 22.07 21.64
C SER A 54 -11.44 22.39 22.60
N ASN A 55 -11.67 22.25 23.91
CA ASN A 55 -10.67 22.52 24.94
C ASN A 55 -9.49 21.54 24.92
N LEU A 56 -9.74 20.27 24.55
CA LEU A 56 -8.70 19.25 24.42
C LEU A 56 -7.79 19.55 23.22
N VAL A 57 -8.37 19.98 22.10
CA VAL A 57 -7.63 20.35 20.88
C VAL A 57 -6.82 21.63 21.10
N GLN A 58 -7.36 22.63 21.81
CA GLN A 58 -6.65 23.87 22.14
C GLN A 58 -5.49 23.66 23.12
N SER A 59 -5.61 22.71 24.06
CA SER A 59 -4.54 22.36 25.00
C SER A 59 -3.35 21.65 24.33
N VAL A 60 -3.60 20.88 23.27
CA VAL A 60 -2.55 20.18 22.51
C VAL A 60 -1.83 21.12 21.55
N LEU A 61 -2.52 22.16 21.04
CA LEU A 61 -1.93 23.14 20.12
C LEU A 61 -1.15 24.25 20.83
N SER A 62 -1.48 24.58 22.08
CA SER A 62 -0.82 25.65 22.86
C SER A 62 0.50 25.23 23.52
N SER A 63 0.81 23.93 23.56
CA SER A 63 2.02 23.40 24.20
C SER A 63 3.26 23.34 23.28
N ARG A 64 3.16 23.84 22.03
CA ARG A 64 4.29 23.91 21.10
C ARG A 64 5.04 25.23 21.23
N GLY A 65 5.79 25.37 22.31
CA GLY A 65 6.75 26.44 22.53
C GLY A 65 8.16 25.89 22.71
N VAL A 66 9.07 26.37 21.87
CA VAL A 66 10.55 26.24 21.92
C VAL A 66 11.15 25.04 21.19
N ALA A 67 11.99 25.38 20.21
CA ALA A 67 12.80 24.49 19.41
C ALA A 67 13.92 23.85 20.24
N HIS A 68 14.01 22.51 20.22
CA HIS A 68 15.25 21.78 20.47
C HIS A 68 15.20 20.43 19.72
N THR A 69 16.24 20.14 18.95
CA THR A 69 16.60 18.78 18.53
C THR A 69 17.05 18.02 19.79
N PRO A 70 16.61 16.77 20.00
CA PRO A 70 17.54 15.66 19.75
C PRO A 70 16.85 14.40 19.21
N GLY A 71 17.46 13.79 18.19
CA GLY A 71 17.28 12.36 17.93
C GLY A 71 17.91 11.56 19.06
N SER A 72 17.12 11.14 20.03
CA SER A 72 17.49 10.12 21.00
C SER A 72 16.25 9.38 21.48
N VAL A 73 16.47 8.15 21.95
CA VAL A 73 15.53 7.09 22.34
C VAL A 73 14.47 7.52 23.40
N GLU A 74 14.50 8.76 23.89
CA GLU A 74 13.61 9.24 24.95
C GLU A 74 12.22 9.69 24.45
N GLU A 75 12.08 10.15 23.20
CA GLU A 75 10.75 10.51 22.68
C GLU A 75 9.81 9.29 22.54
N ASP A 76 10.37 8.10 22.32
CA ASP A 76 9.63 6.83 22.29
C ASP A 76 9.14 6.39 23.68
N ALA A 77 9.75 6.87 24.77
CA ALA A 77 9.37 6.53 26.13
C ALA A 77 8.14 7.33 26.61
N LEU A 78 7.99 8.57 26.14
CA LEU A 78 6.85 9.45 26.49
C LEU A 78 5.60 9.18 25.63
N LEU A 79 5.74 8.45 24.51
CA LEU A 79 4.62 7.99 23.66
C LEU A 79 3.93 6.71 24.16
N CYS A 80 4.49 6.04 25.18
CA CYS A 80 4.02 4.74 25.64
C CYS A 80 3.62 4.80 27.12
N GLY A 81 2.31 4.96 27.37
CA GLY A 81 1.74 4.80 28.71
C GLY A 81 2.10 3.45 29.37
N PRO A 82 1.91 3.35 30.71
CA PRO A 82 2.52 2.30 31.50
C PRO A 82 1.76 0.98 31.37
N VAL A 83 2.27 0.05 30.55
CA VAL A 83 1.91 -1.38 30.64
C VAL A 83 3.11 -2.29 30.34
N SER A 84 3.39 -3.19 31.29
CA SER A 84 4.38 -4.29 31.35
C SER A 84 5.88 -3.97 31.14
N LYS A 85 6.67 -4.28 32.19
CA LYS A 85 8.12 -4.08 32.34
C LYS A 85 8.99 -5.07 31.53
N HIS A 86 8.60 -5.41 30.30
CA HIS A 86 9.48 -6.24 29.46
C HIS A 86 10.51 -5.35 28.74
N LYS A 87 11.78 -5.49 29.14
CA LYS A 87 12.91 -4.81 28.49
C LYS A 87 13.09 -5.37 27.07
N PRO A 88 13.39 -4.52 26.07
CA PRO A 88 13.74 -5.00 24.73
C PRO A 88 15.04 -5.83 24.80
N PRO A 89 15.20 -6.86 23.95
CA PRO A 89 16.44 -7.61 23.88
C PRO A 89 17.63 -6.69 23.50
N LYS A 90 18.76 -6.85 24.19
CA LYS A 90 20.00 -6.09 23.90
C LYS A 90 20.54 -6.46 22.51
N GLN A 91 21.01 -5.46 21.75
CA GLN A 91 21.79 -5.70 20.53
C GLN A 91 23.16 -6.26 20.93
N GLY A 92 23.45 -7.46 20.43
CA GLY A 92 24.76 -8.09 20.50
C GLY A 92 24.91 -8.91 19.24
N GLU A 93 25.17 -8.25 18.12
CA GLU A 93 25.56 -8.91 16.88
C GLU A 93 26.73 -8.13 16.30
N ASP A 94 27.89 -8.79 16.23
CA ASP A 94 29.04 -8.33 15.46
C ASP A 94 28.63 -8.04 14.01
N PRO A 95 29.30 -7.13 13.29
CA PRO A 95 29.02 -6.88 11.88
C PRO A 95 29.22 -8.16 11.07
N ARG A 96 28.12 -8.85 10.77
CA ARG A 96 28.12 -10.02 9.88
C ARG A 96 28.26 -9.54 8.44
N VAL A 97 29.14 -10.19 7.69
CA VAL A 97 29.31 -9.98 6.25
C VAL A 97 28.58 -11.12 5.53
N PRO A 98 27.86 -10.87 4.42
CA PRO A 98 27.24 -11.93 3.63
C PRO A 98 28.28 -12.99 3.24
N GLN A 99 27.98 -14.25 3.47
CA GLN A 99 28.84 -15.35 3.03
C GLN A 99 28.81 -15.51 1.50
N ASN A 100 27.65 -15.28 0.90
CA ASN A 100 27.41 -15.35 -0.54
C ASN A 100 27.24 -13.94 -1.08
N TRP A 101 28.37 -13.30 -1.39
CA TRP A 101 28.35 -12.00 -2.05
C TRP A 101 27.87 -12.13 -3.50
N PHE A 102 26.93 -11.28 -3.88
CA PHE A 102 26.45 -11.16 -5.26
C PHE A 102 26.28 -9.66 -5.58
N PRO A 103 26.67 -9.16 -6.76
CA PRO A 103 26.54 -7.73 -7.07
C PRO A 103 25.08 -7.32 -7.29
N ILE A 104 24.72 -6.09 -6.90
CA ILE A 104 23.41 -5.49 -7.23
C ILE A 104 23.35 -4.99 -8.68
N PHE A 105 24.48 -4.53 -9.20
CA PHE A 105 24.61 -3.98 -10.55
C PHE A 105 25.13 -5.05 -11.50
N ASN A 106 24.59 -5.05 -12.71
CA ASN A 106 24.97 -6.01 -13.72
C ASN A 106 25.93 -5.34 -14.73
N PRO A 107 27.23 -5.71 -14.75
CA PRO A 107 28.20 -5.08 -15.64
C PRO A 107 27.92 -5.35 -17.14
N GLU A 108 27.12 -6.37 -17.47
CA GLU A 108 26.77 -6.71 -18.84
C GLU A 108 25.56 -5.90 -19.37
N ARG A 109 24.90 -5.11 -18.52
CA ARG A 109 23.73 -4.31 -18.90
C ARG A 109 24.07 -2.85 -19.14
N SER A 110 23.33 -2.22 -20.05
CA SER A 110 23.45 -0.79 -20.29
C SER A 110 22.78 0.01 -19.16
N ASP A 111 23.50 0.98 -18.60
CA ASP A 111 22.96 2.01 -17.71
C ASP A 111 21.99 2.96 -18.43
N LYS A 112 22.12 3.04 -19.76
CA LYS A 112 21.30 3.91 -20.58
C LYS A 112 20.19 3.12 -21.29
N PRO A 113 19.00 3.73 -21.39
CA PRO A 113 17.90 3.16 -22.15
C PRO A 113 18.30 3.14 -23.61
N ASN A 114 17.97 2.07 -24.34
CA ASN A 114 18.07 2.18 -25.79
C ASN A 114 16.98 3.16 -26.26
N ALA A 115 17.30 4.03 -27.22
CA ALA A 115 16.34 4.98 -27.80
C ALA A 115 15.13 4.31 -28.49
N SER A 116 15.14 2.97 -28.57
CA SER A 116 14.10 2.10 -29.10
C SER A 116 13.23 1.44 -28.02
N ASP A 117 13.37 1.81 -26.74
CA ASP A 117 12.56 1.22 -25.67
C ASP A 117 11.06 1.48 -25.92
N PRO A 118 10.17 0.49 -25.73
CA PRO A 118 8.75 0.64 -26.00
C PRO A 118 8.16 1.81 -25.22
N SER A 119 7.25 2.57 -25.84
CA SER A 119 6.55 3.67 -25.16
C SER A 119 5.56 3.21 -24.08
N VAL A 120 5.38 1.90 -23.91
CA VAL A 120 4.42 1.28 -23.00
C VAL A 120 5.18 0.60 -21.86
N PRO A 121 4.83 0.89 -20.59
CA PRO A 121 5.45 0.24 -19.44
C PRO A 121 5.31 -1.28 -19.48
N LEU A 122 6.39 -1.99 -19.14
CA LEU A 122 6.40 -3.43 -18.92
C LEU A 122 5.51 -3.79 -17.72
N LYS A 123 4.70 -4.85 -17.88
CA LYS A 123 3.86 -5.43 -16.83
C LYS A 123 3.96 -6.95 -16.91
N ILE A 124 5.07 -7.50 -16.41
CA ILE A 124 5.32 -8.94 -16.42
C ILE A 124 4.43 -9.59 -15.34
N PRO A 125 3.62 -10.61 -15.67
CA PRO A 125 2.74 -11.24 -14.70
C PRO A 125 3.52 -12.07 -13.68
N LEU A 126 3.15 -11.94 -12.40
CA LEU A 126 3.74 -12.75 -11.34
C LEU A 126 3.22 -14.20 -11.41
N GLN A 127 4.13 -15.15 -11.62
CA GLN A 127 3.78 -16.58 -11.60
C GLN A 127 3.80 -17.15 -10.17
N ARG A 128 2.88 -18.08 -9.89
CA ARG A 128 2.83 -18.79 -8.60
C ARG A 128 3.92 -19.86 -8.56
N ASN A 129 5.05 -19.50 -7.97
CA ASN A 129 6.20 -20.39 -7.86
C ASN A 129 6.51 -20.71 -6.38
N VAL A 130 7.28 -21.78 -6.15
CA VAL A 130 7.75 -22.17 -4.80
C VAL A 130 8.80 -21.18 -4.26
N ILE A 131 9.35 -20.35 -5.15
CA ILE A 131 10.36 -19.34 -4.87
C ILE A 131 9.81 -18.27 -3.91
N PRO A 132 10.53 -17.90 -2.84
CA PRO A 132 10.04 -16.92 -1.87
C PRO A 132 9.95 -15.51 -2.45
N SER A 133 8.91 -14.75 -2.05
CA SER A 133 8.83 -13.33 -2.37
C SER A 133 9.74 -12.49 -1.47
N VAL A 134 10.18 -11.32 -1.95
CA VAL A 134 10.91 -10.33 -1.15
C VAL A 134 10.20 -10.04 0.18
N THR A 135 8.90 -9.76 0.12
CA THR A 135 8.08 -9.49 1.32
C THR A 135 8.08 -10.66 2.31
N ARG A 136 8.04 -11.91 1.81
CA ARG A 136 8.09 -13.12 2.65
C ARG A 136 9.45 -13.28 3.32
N VAL A 137 10.53 -13.04 2.60
CA VAL A 137 11.90 -13.08 3.14
C VAL A 137 12.03 -12.08 4.28
N LEU A 138 11.67 -10.82 4.04
CA LEU A 138 11.76 -9.74 5.04
C LEU A 138 10.91 -10.05 6.28
N GLN A 139 9.66 -10.49 6.09
CA GLN A 139 8.75 -10.80 7.19
C GLN A 139 9.24 -11.97 8.06
N GLN A 140 9.82 -13.03 7.48
CA GLN A 140 10.31 -14.19 8.23
C GLN A 140 11.69 -13.97 8.89
N THR A 141 12.35 -12.87 8.58
CA THR A 141 13.70 -12.51 9.08
C THR A 141 13.70 -11.21 9.87
N MET A 142 12.52 -10.74 10.32
CA MET A 142 12.46 -9.59 11.21
C MET A 142 13.27 -9.83 12.48
N THR A 143 13.99 -8.79 12.92
CA THR A 143 14.77 -8.87 14.15
C THR A 143 13.86 -9.11 15.36
N LYS A 144 14.37 -9.78 16.40
CA LYS A 144 13.60 -10.03 17.64
C LYS A 144 13.03 -8.74 18.25
N ARG A 145 13.77 -7.63 18.12
CA ARG A 145 13.33 -6.30 18.57
C ARG A 145 12.16 -5.77 17.74
N GLN A 146 12.22 -5.85 16.40
CA GLN A 146 11.10 -5.46 15.53
C GLN A 146 9.85 -6.29 15.83
N VAL A 147 10.00 -7.62 15.94
CA VAL A 147 8.90 -8.53 16.29
C VAL A 147 8.27 -8.15 17.64
N PHE A 148 9.09 -7.87 18.65
CA PHE A 148 8.62 -7.44 19.96
C PHE A 148 7.77 -6.16 19.90
N TRP A 149 8.23 -5.13 19.19
CA TRP A 149 7.50 -3.86 19.09
C TRP A 149 6.21 -4.00 18.26
N LEU A 150 6.21 -4.80 17.20
CA LEU A 150 5.03 -5.07 16.41
C LEU A 150 3.97 -5.83 17.20
N GLU A 151 4.37 -6.85 17.96
CA GLU A 151 3.41 -7.59 18.79
C GLU A 151 2.87 -6.72 19.93
N ARG A 152 3.70 -5.89 20.55
CA ARG A 152 3.26 -4.93 21.57
C ARG A 152 2.26 -3.90 21.01
N TRP A 153 2.53 -3.36 19.82
CA TRP A 153 1.59 -2.47 19.13
C TRP A 153 0.27 -3.17 18.82
N LYS A 154 0.32 -4.40 18.29
CA LYS A 154 -0.86 -5.22 17.99
C LYS A 154 -1.68 -5.48 19.24
N GLN A 155 -1.06 -5.90 20.35
CA GLN A 155 -1.75 -6.12 21.62
C GLN A 155 -2.47 -4.85 22.11
N ARG A 156 -1.83 -3.69 21.99
CA ARG A 156 -2.46 -2.41 22.34
C ARG A 156 -3.67 -2.12 21.46
N MET A 157 -3.57 -2.30 20.15
CA MET A 157 -4.69 -2.04 19.24
C MET A 157 -5.86 -3.00 19.46
N ILE A 158 -5.59 -4.26 19.81
CA ILE A 158 -6.64 -5.23 20.18
C ILE A 158 -7.31 -4.82 21.50
N LEU A 159 -6.56 -4.31 22.49
CA LEU A 159 -7.14 -3.80 23.74
C LEU A 159 -8.02 -2.55 23.51
N GLU A 160 -7.63 -1.69 22.57
CA GLU A 160 -8.33 -0.44 22.27
C GLU A 160 -9.57 -0.63 21.39
N LEU A 161 -9.48 -1.48 20.36
CA LEU A 161 -10.51 -1.65 19.33
C LEU A 161 -11.31 -2.96 19.47
N GLY A 162 -10.86 -3.89 20.32
CA GLY A 162 -11.30 -5.28 20.30
C GLY A 162 -10.69 -6.08 19.15
N GLU A 163 -10.84 -7.41 19.18
CA GLU A 163 -10.29 -8.28 18.12
C GLU A 163 -10.92 -8.00 16.75
N ASP A 164 -12.23 -7.82 16.70
CA ASP A 164 -12.95 -7.57 15.44
C ASP A 164 -12.68 -6.17 14.90
N GLY A 165 -12.63 -5.16 15.78
CA GLY A 165 -12.22 -3.80 15.39
C GLY A 165 -10.78 -3.76 14.87
N PHE A 166 -9.87 -4.54 15.44
CA PHE A 166 -8.50 -4.67 14.91
C PHE A 166 -8.45 -5.37 13.55
N LYS A 167 -9.27 -6.41 13.31
CA LYS A 167 -9.39 -7.06 11.99
C LYS A 167 -9.93 -6.10 10.93
N GLU A 168 -10.95 -5.31 11.28
CA GLU A 168 -11.51 -4.29 10.40
C GLU A 168 -10.50 -3.18 10.09
N TYR A 169 -9.81 -2.67 11.11
CA TYR A 169 -8.75 -1.67 10.97
C TYR A 169 -7.65 -2.15 10.00
N ASN A 170 -7.13 -3.36 10.19
CA ASN A 170 -6.12 -3.92 9.29
C ASN A 170 -6.66 -4.09 7.86
N SER A 171 -7.89 -4.59 7.71
CA SER A 171 -8.51 -4.78 6.40
C SER A 171 -8.64 -3.46 5.65
N ASN A 172 -9.01 -2.39 6.37
CA ASN A 172 -9.10 -1.04 5.82
C ASN A 172 -7.73 -0.47 5.42
N ILE A 173 -6.67 -0.71 6.20
CA ILE A 173 -5.29 -0.32 5.81
C ILE A 173 -4.88 -0.99 4.50
N PHE A 174 -5.09 -2.30 4.39
CA PHE A 174 -4.74 -3.04 3.18
C PHE A 174 -5.56 -2.56 1.96
N LEU A 175 -6.85 -2.32 2.15
CA LEU A 175 -7.73 -1.81 1.09
C LEU A 175 -7.31 -0.40 0.63
N GLN A 176 -6.97 0.50 1.56
CA GLN A 176 -6.47 1.84 1.24
C GLN A 176 -5.15 1.78 0.47
N GLY A 177 -4.21 0.94 0.92
CA GLY A 177 -2.95 0.70 0.19
C GLY A 177 -3.21 0.20 -1.23
N LYS A 178 -4.04 -0.83 -1.38
CA LYS A 178 -4.38 -1.38 -2.70
C LYS A 178 -4.99 -0.32 -3.63
N ARG A 179 -5.99 0.44 -3.16
CA ARG A 179 -6.62 1.51 -3.94
C ARG A 179 -5.64 2.62 -4.34
N PHE A 180 -4.69 2.93 -3.47
CA PHE A 180 -3.64 3.90 -3.77
C PHE A 180 -2.70 3.42 -4.90
N HIS A 181 -2.30 2.15 -4.87
CA HIS A 181 -1.50 1.57 -5.96
C HIS A 181 -2.29 1.47 -7.27
N GLU A 182 -3.55 1.03 -7.24
CA GLU A 182 -4.42 1.00 -8.43
C GLU A 182 -4.57 2.40 -9.06
N ALA A 183 -4.73 3.43 -8.23
CA ALA A 183 -4.80 4.82 -8.68
C ALA A 183 -3.47 5.29 -9.30
N LEU A 184 -2.33 4.95 -8.71
CA LEU A 184 -1.01 5.29 -9.25
C LEU A 184 -0.72 4.56 -10.56
N GLU A 185 -1.06 3.28 -10.66
CA GLU A 185 -0.94 2.51 -11.90
C GLU A 185 -1.75 3.17 -13.02
N SER A 186 -3.02 3.51 -12.73
CA SER A 186 -3.89 4.24 -13.65
C SER A 186 -3.30 5.59 -14.08
N ILE A 187 -2.71 6.34 -13.13
CA ILE A 187 -2.08 7.65 -13.39
C ILE A 187 -0.87 7.52 -14.32
N LEU A 188 -0.01 6.53 -14.07
CA LEU A 188 1.28 6.35 -14.73
C LEU A 188 1.20 5.53 -16.03
N SER A 189 0.08 4.84 -16.28
CA SER A 189 -0.16 4.08 -17.50
C SER A 189 -0.57 5.00 -18.67
N PRO A 190 0.10 4.92 -19.84
CA PRO A 190 -0.24 5.75 -21.01
C PRO A 190 -1.59 5.41 -21.67
N GLN A 191 -2.12 4.21 -21.42
CA GLN A 191 -3.13 3.58 -22.27
C GLN A 191 -4.56 3.68 -21.72
N GLU A 192 -4.75 4.15 -20.48
CA GLU A 192 -6.07 4.40 -19.95
C GLU A 192 -6.60 5.74 -20.46
N THR A 193 -7.48 5.68 -21.45
CA THR A 193 -8.31 6.81 -21.85
C THR A 193 -8.99 7.42 -20.63
N LEU A 194 -8.89 8.74 -20.48
CA LEU A 194 -9.51 9.60 -19.44
C LEU A 194 -11.00 9.34 -19.12
N LYS A 195 -11.67 8.46 -19.85
CA LYS A 195 -13.12 8.21 -19.78
C LYS A 195 -13.54 7.24 -18.67
N GLU A 196 -12.62 6.48 -18.06
CA GLU A 196 -12.94 5.50 -17.00
C GLU A 196 -12.00 5.57 -15.79
N ARG A 197 -11.34 6.73 -15.54
CA ARG A 197 -10.69 6.91 -14.25
C ARG A 197 -11.76 7.07 -13.18
N ASP A 198 -11.80 6.18 -12.21
CA ASP A 198 -12.64 6.34 -11.03
C ASP A 198 -12.25 7.64 -10.32
N GLU A 199 -13.06 8.68 -10.52
CA GLU A 199 -12.82 10.00 -9.94
C GLU A 199 -12.69 9.93 -8.41
N ASN A 200 -13.28 8.92 -7.77
CA ASN A 200 -13.18 8.75 -6.33
C ASN A 200 -11.80 8.27 -5.89
N LEU A 201 -11.10 7.48 -6.71
CA LEU A 201 -9.71 7.06 -6.42
C LEU A 201 -8.75 8.25 -6.49
N LEU A 202 -8.97 9.14 -7.46
CA LEU A 202 -8.15 10.34 -7.67
C LEU A 202 -8.38 11.44 -6.61
N LYS A 203 -9.52 11.43 -5.93
CA LYS A 203 -9.86 12.40 -4.86
C LYS A 203 -9.34 11.99 -3.48
N SER A 204 -8.54 10.92 -3.38
CA SER A 204 -7.99 10.48 -2.09
C SER A 204 -6.85 11.40 -1.60
N GLY A 205 -6.76 11.61 -0.28
CA GLY A 205 -5.69 12.42 0.31
C GLY A 205 -4.28 11.89 -0.01
N TYR A 206 -4.11 10.57 -0.16
CA TYR A 206 -2.84 9.99 -0.58
C TYR A 206 -2.41 10.45 -1.99
N ILE A 207 -3.34 10.61 -2.93
CA ILE A 207 -3.04 11.08 -4.29
C ILE A 207 -2.67 12.57 -4.28
N GLU A 208 -3.37 13.39 -3.49
CA GLU A 208 -2.99 14.79 -3.31
C GLU A 208 -1.59 14.91 -2.66
N SER A 209 -1.30 14.07 -1.67
CA SER A 209 0.00 14.01 -0.97
C SER A 209 1.18 13.81 -1.93
N VAL A 210 1.06 12.91 -2.91
CA VAL A 210 2.13 12.60 -3.88
C VAL A 210 2.12 13.46 -5.14
N ARG A 211 1.13 14.34 -5.31
CA ARG A 211 0.94 15.12 -6.54
C ARG A 211 2.17 15.94 -6.93
N HIS A 212 2.91 16.46 -5.96
CA HIS A 212 4.13 17.21 -6.21
C HIS A 212 5.29 16.33 -6.70
N ILE A 213 5.38 15.07 -6.22
CA ILE A 213 6.38 14.09 -6.64
C ILE A 213 6.06 13.58 -8.05
N LEU A 214 4.78 13.31 -8.34
CA LEU A 214 4.34 12.82 -9.66
C LEU A 214 4.71 13.77 -10.81
N LYS A 215 4.88 15.07 -10.55
CA LYS A 215 5.34 16.05 -11.56
C LYS A 215 6.78 15.83 -11.99
N ASP A 216 7.59 15.25 -11.10
CA ASP A 216 9.01 14.97 -11.31
C ASP A 216 9.23 13.54 -11.80
N VAL A 217 8.16 12.74 -11.97
CA VAL A 217 8.20 11.37 -12.48
C VAL A 217 7.91 11.35 -13.98
N SER A 218 8.82 10.74 -14.74
CA SER A 218 8.72 10.61 -16.20
C SER A 218 9.29 9.29 -16.68
N GLY A 219 9.17 8.97 -17.97
CA GLY A 219 9.86 7.83 -18.58
C GLY A 219 9.55 6.48 -17.91
N VAL A 220 8.28 6.23 -17.58
CA VAL A 220 7.83 5.01 -16.92
C VAL A 220 8.13 3.79 -17.80
N ARG A 221 8.89 2.83 -17.27
CA ARG A 221 9.34 1.62 -17.99
C ARG A 221 8.71 0.34 -17.50
N ALA A 222 8.29 0.29 -16.25
CA ALA A 222 7.59 -0.85 -15.69
C ALA A 222 6.59 -0.38 -14.63
N LEU A 223 5.45 -1.06 -14.55
CA LEU A 223 4.41 -0.85 -13.54
C LEU A 223 3.88 -2.21 -13.10
N GLU A 224 3.79 -2.42 -11.78
CA GLU A 224 3.25 -3.66 -11.17
C GLU A 224 3.80 -4.91 -11.87
N SER A 225 5.14 -4.95 -12.01
CA SER A 225 5.83 -5.91 -12.88
C SER A 225 6.64 -6.90 -12.06
N ALA A 226 6.54 -8.18 -12.43
CA ALA A 226 7.23 -9.26 -11.75
C ALA A 226 8.74 -9.20 -12.03
N VAL A 227 9.53 -9.47 -11.00
CA VAL A 227 10.98 -9.61 -11.08
C VAL A 227 11.42 -10.92 -10.45
N GLN A 228 12.43 -11.55 -11.04
CA GLN A 228 13.01 -12.78 -10.53
C GLN A 228 14.54 -12.68 -10.55
N HIS A 229 15.15 -12.92 -9.39
CA HIS A 229 16.59 -13.13 -9.33
C HIS A 229 16.89 -14.63 -9.48
N GLU A 230 17.35 -15.05 -10.65
CA GLU A 230 17.60 -16.48 -10.93
C GLU A 230 18.69 -17.07 -10.02
N THR A 231 19.84 -16.39 -9.88
CA THR A 231 20.95 -16.91 -9.06
C THR A 231 20.64 -16.94 -7.55
N LEU A 232 20.07 -15.86 -7.02
CA LEU A 232 19.73 -15.74 -5.60
C LEU A 232 18.36 -16.36 -5.24
N ASN A 233 17.61 -16.86 -6.23
CA ASN A 233 16.35 -17.60 -6.07
C ASN A 233 15.31 -16.88 -5.20
N TYR A 234 14.95 -15.65 -5.56
CA TYR A 234 13.80 -14.94 -4.99
C TYR A 234 13.01 -14.20 -6.07
N ILE A 235 11.73 -13.92 -5.80
CA ILE A 235 10.83 -13.18 -6.70
C ILE A 235 10.25 -11.93 -6.03
N GLY A 236 9.74 -11.00 -6.83
CA GLY A 236 9.11 -9.78 -6.36
C GLY A 236 8.08 -9.25 -7.35
N LEU A 237 7.27 -8.32 -6.88
CA LEU A 237 6.44 -7.46 -7.71
C LEU A 237 6.84 -6.02 -7.36
N LEU A 238 7.51 -5.34 -8.28
CA LEU A 238 7.90 -3.95 -8.08
C LEU A 238 6.74 -3.04 -8.46
N ASP A 239 6.58 -1.93 -7.73
CA ASP A 239 5.44 -1.03 -7.98
C ASP A 239 5.66 -0.25 -9.28
N CYS A 240 6.84 0.38 -9.44
CA CYS A 240 7.14 1.22 -10.59
C CYS A 240 8.64 1.31 -10.87
N VAL A 241 9.00 1.40 -12.14
CA VAL A 241 10.32 1.84 -12.60
C VAL A 241 10.15 3.04 -13.51
N ALA A 242 10.69 4.19 -13.10
CA ALA A 242 10.55 5.45 -13.81
C ALA A 242 11.71 6.39 -13.48
N GLU A 243 11.85 7.45 -14.25
CA GLU A 243 12.79 8.52 -13.97
C GLU A 243 12.18 9.48 -12.96
N TYR A 244 12.89 9.71 -11.86
CA TYR A 244 12.58 10.77 -10.90
C TYR A 244 13.67 11.83 -10.99
N GLN A 245 13.30 13.07 -11.34
CA GLN A 245 14.25 14.17 -11.55
C GLN A 245 15.40 13.78 -12.52
N GLY A 246 15.06 13.05 -13.59
CA GLY A 246 15.99 12.59 -14.62
C GLY A 246 16.85 11.37 -14.25
N LYS A 247 16.65 10.76 -13.07
CA LYS A 247 17.37 9.53 -12.66
C LYS A 247 16.42 8.34 -12.65
N LEU A 248 16.75 7.29 -13.41
CA LEU A 248 15.97 6.05 -13.44
C LEU A 248 16.03 5.34 -12.08
N CYS A 249 14.88 5.09 -11.48
CA CYS A 249 14.74 4.52 -10.15
C CYS A 249 13.72 3.37 -10.11
N VAL A 250 13.94 2.42 -9.20
CA VAL A 250 12.82 1.62 -8.67
C VAL A 250 12.10 2.47 -7.64
N ILE A 251 10.82 2.72 -7.85
CA ILE A 251 9.97 3.53 -6.97
C ILE A 251 9.04 2.60 -6.19
N ASP A 252 9.08 2.71 -4.87
CA ASP A 252 8.25 1.97 -3.91
C ASP A 252 7.29 2.95 -3.21
N TRP A 253 6.01 2.85 -3.53
CA TRP A 253 4.97 3.74 -3.01
C TRP A 253 4.43 3.20 -1.69
N LYS A 254 4.26 4.06 -0.69
CA LYS A 254 3.77 3.66 0.64
C LYS A 254 2.75 4.63 1.18
N THR A 255 1.69 4.09 1.79
CA THR A 255 0.76 4.86 2.61
C THR A 255 1.22 4.90 4.05
N SER A 256 0.98 6.01 4.75
CA SER A 256 1.19 6.10 6.19
C SER A 256 0.22 7.05 6.88
N GLU A 257 -0.19 6.68 8.08
CA GLU A 257 -0.93 7.57 8.99
C GLU A 257 0.00 8.47 9.81
N LYS A 258 1.30 8.13 9.88
CA LYS A 258 2.29 8.86 10.67
C LYS A 258 3.38 9.44 9.75
N PRO A 259 3.84 10.67 9.99
CA PRO A 259 4.97 11.24 9.28
C PRO A 259 6.21 10.35 9.37
N LYS A 260 6.88 10.13 8.23
CA LYS A 260 8.16 9.41 8.12
C LYS A 260 9.19 10.29 7.40
N PRO A 261 9.71 11.34 8.06
CA PRO A 261 10.61 12.30 7.43
C PRO A 261 12.02 11.77 7.16
N PHE A 262 12.39 10.63 7.75
CA PHE A 262 13.70 10.00 7.57
C PHE A 262 13.57 8.58 7.01
N ILE A 263 14.53 8.18 6.17
CA ILE A 263 14.57 6.83 5.58
C ILE A 263 14.64 5.73 6.66
N GLN A 264 15.30 5.99 7.80
CA GLN A 264 15.35 5.04 8.92
C GLN A 264 13.96 4.79 9.53
N SER A 265 13.03 5.74 9.41
CA SER A 265 11.62 5.60 9.84
C SER A 265 10.79 4.70 8.90
N THR A 266 11.37 4.27 7.77
CA THR A 266 10.73 3.34 6.82
C THR A 266 11.12 1.87 7.05
N PHE A 267 11.87 1.55 8.10
CA PHE A 267 12.19 0.16 8.49
C PHE A 267 12.83 -0.65 7.34
N ASP A 268 12.16 -1.71 6.88
CA ASP A 268 12.67 -2.64 5.85
C ASP A 268 12.39 -2.16 4.41
N ASN A 269 11.71 -1.02 4.20
CA ASN A 269 11.44 -0.47 2.86
C ASN A 269 12.70 -0.31 1.97
N PRO A 270 13.84 0.19 2.48
CA PRO A 270 15.07 0.27 1.67
C PRO A 270 15.56 -1.11 1.23
N LEU A 271 15.37 -2.14 2.05
CA LEU A 271 15.73 -3.53 1.70
C LEU A 271 14.83 -4.07 0.59
N GLN A 272 13.54 -3.72 0.61
CA GLN A 272 12.59 -4.11 -0.43
C GLN A 272 12.96 -3.49 -1.78
N VAL A 273 13.29 -2.20 -1.80
CA VAL A 273 13.71 -1.48 -3.02
C VAL A 273 14.96 -2.12 -3.63
N VAL A 274 16.04 -2.29 -2.87
CA VAL A 274 17.27 -2.87 -3.40
C VAL A 274 17.12 -4.34 -3.79
N ALA A 275 16.24 -5.10 -3.12
CA ALA A 275 15.91 -6.46 -3.51
C ALA A 275 15.26 -6.51 -4.89
N TYR A 276 14.31 -5.60 -5.16
CA TYR A 276 13.69 -5.48 -6.49
C TYR A 276 14.68 -5.01 -7.55
N MET A 277 15.52 -4.03 -7.23
CA MET A 277 16.59 -3.55 -8.14
C MET A 277 17.54 -4.69 -8.52
N GLY A 278 18.08 -5.41 -7.54
CA GLY A 278 19.01 -6.52 -7.78
C GLY A 278 18.34 -7.67 -8.55
N ALA A 279 17.07 -7.97 -8.28
CA ALA A 279 16.34 -8.96 -9.08
C ALA A 279 16.20 -8.49 -10.53
N MET A 280 15.68 -7.27 -10.74
CA MET A 280 15.46 -6.71 -12.07
C MET A 280 16.76 -6.66 -12.89
N ASN A 281 17.87 -6.21 -12.29
CA ASN A 281 19.18 -6.10 -12.94
C ASN A 281 19.77 -7.47 -13.36
N HIS A 282 19.27 -8.57 -12.82
CA HIS A 282 19.71 -9.93 -13.13
C HIS A 282 18.58 -10.79 -13.75
N ASP A 283 17.43 -10.20 -14.08
CA ASP A 283 16.28 -10.86 -14.69
C ASP A 283 16.30 -10.67 -16.22
N THR A 284 16.39 -11.77 -16.98
CA THR A 284 16.51 -11.75 -18.45
C THR A 284 15.34 -11.09 -19.17
N ASN A 285 14.19 -10.91 -18.50
CA ASN A 285 13.04 -10.22 -19.08
C ASN A 285 13.21 -8.69 -19.15
N TYR A 286 14.25 -8.13 -18.53
CA TYR A 286 14.54 -6.70 -18.52
C TYR A 286 15.83 -6.41 -19.31
N SER A 287 15.73 -5.52 -20.31
CA SER A 287 16.84 -5.14 -21.19
C SER A 287 17.75 -4.03 -20.66
N PHE A 288 17.37 -3.40 -19.56
CA PHE A 288 18.07 -2.26 -18.95
C PHE A 288 18.42 -2.56 -17.48
N GLN A 289 19.28 -1.71 -16.90
CA GLN A 289 19.55 -1.73 -15.46
C GLN A 289 19.11 -0.44 -14.77
N VAL A 290 18.96 -0.53 -13.45
CA VAL A 290 18.62 0.58 -12.58
C VAL A 290 19.64 0.69 -11.44
N GLN A 291 20.07 1.93 -11.17
CA GLN A 291 21.11 2.21 -10.19
C GLN A 291 20.58 2.91 -8.94
N CYS A 292 19.40 3.52 -9.01
CA CYS A 292 18.81 4.30 -7.93
C CYS A 292 17.49 3.69 -7.44
N GLY A 293 17.13 4.03 -6.20
CA GLY A 293 15.86 3.68 -5.57
C GLY A 293 15.15 4.93 -5.07
N LEU A 294 13.83 4.85 -4.91
CA LEU A 294 13.03 5.92 -4.34
C LEU A 294 11.90 5.31 -3.51
N ILE A 295 11.80 5.68 -2.23
CA ILE A 295 10.63 5.36 -1.40
C ILE A 295 9.79 6.62 -1.28
N VAL A 296 8.50 6.54 -1.62
CA VAL A 296 7.59 7.67 -1.48
C VAL A 296 6.56 7.36 -0.41
N VAL A 297 6.57 8.12 0.69
CA VAL A 297 5.60 7.97 1.77
C VAL A 297 4.51 9.02 1.64
N ALA A 298 3.31 8.58 1.23
CA ALA A 298 2.09 9.37 1.09
C ALA A 298 1.25 9.37 2.37
N TYR A 299 0.60 10.49 2.66
CA TYR A 299 -0.21 10.69 3.86
C TYR A 299 -1.69 10.85 3.56
N LYS A 300 -2.51 10.30 4.45
CA LYS A 300 -3.97 10.24 4.28
C LYS A 300 -4.65 11.61 4.30
N ASP A 301 -4.06 12.56 5.02
CA ASP A 301 -4.56 13.92 5.21
C ASP A 301 -4.26 14.85 4.02
N GLY A 302 -3.52 14.38 3.01
CA GLY A 302 -3.11 15.21 1.87
C GLY A 302 -1.88 16.07 2.14
N SER A 303 -1.26 15.97 3.33
CA SER A 303 0.01 16.65 3.59
C SER A 303 1.10 16.17 2.62
N PRO A 304 2.10 17.00 2.27
CA PRO A 304 3.11 16.64 1.28
C PRO A 304 3.84 15.34 1.63
N ALA A 305 3.83 14.38 0.70
CA ALA A 305 4.57 13.14 0.78
C ALA A 305 6.08 13.37 0.97
N HIS A 306 6.76 12.41 1.58
CA HIS A 306 8.23 12.46 1.70
C HIS A 306 8.89 11.51 0.69
N PRO A 307 9.71 12.04 -0.23
CA PRO A 307 10.58 11.23 -1.09
C PRO A 307 11.90 10.89 -0.38
N HIS A 308 12.21 9.61 -0.25
CA HIS A 308 13.50 9.11 0.23
C HIS A 308 14.29 8.54 -0.94
N PHE A 309 15.06 9.42 -1.59
CA PHE A 309 15.91 9.03 -2.71
C PHE A 309 17.12 8.23 -2.22
N MET A 310 17.46 7.16 -2.95
CA MET A 310 18.59 6.28 -2.68
C MET A 310 19.48 6.25 -3.92
N ASP A 311 20.68 6.81 -3.81
CA ASP A 311 21.69 6.71 -4.87
C ASP A 311 22.33 5.31 -4.91
N ALA A 312 23.22 5.11 -5.90
CA ALA A 312 23.88 3.83 -6.12
C ALA A 312 24.71 3.34 -4.91
N GLU A 313 25.33 4.27 -4.17
CA GLU A 313 26.13 3.93 -2.99
C GLU A 313 25.23 3.46 -1.85
N LEU A 314 24.18 4.22 -1.54
CA LEU A 314 23.22 3.85 -0.51
C LEU A 314 22.50 2.54 -0.85
N CYS A 315 22.14 2.33 -2.12
CA CYS A 315 21.58 1.08 -2.61
C CYS A 315 22.55 -0.09 -2.36
N SER A 316 23.84 0.07 -2.64
CA SER A 316 24.85 -0.97 -2.39
C SER A 316 24.99 -1.30 -0.90
N GLN A 317 24.91 -0.29 -0.01
CA GLN A 317 24.95 -0.50 1.44
C GLN A 317 23.72 -1.28 1.95
N TYR A 318 22.52 -0.96 1.45
CA TYR A 318 21.31 -1.71 1.81
C TYR A 318 21.26 -3.10 1.15
N TRP A 319 21.86 -3.26 -0.03
CA TRP A 319 21.95 -4.54 -0.71
C TRP A 319 22.74 -5.57 0.12
N ALA A 320 23.87 -5.17 0.71
CA ALA A 320 24.61 -6.03 1.63
C ALA A 320 23.74 -6.51 2.81
N LYS A 321 22.89 -5.62 3.35
CA LYS A 321 21.93 -5.97 4.41
C LYS A 321 20.82 -6.89 3.91
N TRP A 322 20.35 -6.72 2.67
CA TRP A 322 19.37 -7.62 2.05
C TRP A 322 19.94 -9.03 1.89
N LEU A 323 21.19 -9.18 1.41
CA LEU A 323 21.85 -10.48 1.28
C LEU A 323 21.91 -11.22 2.63
N LEU A 324 22.24 -10.52 3.72
CA LEU A 324 22.20 -11.11 5.08
C LEU A 324 20.80 -11.63 5.44
N ARG A 325 19.74 -10.87 5.13
CA ARG A 325 18.35 -11.30 5.39
C ARG A 325 17.97 -12.50 4.53
N LEU A 326 18.45 -12.56 3.29
CA LEU A 326 18.20 -13.70 2.40
C LEU A 326 18.93 -14.97 2.85
N GLU A 327 20.17 -14.84 3.33
CA GLU A 327 20.93 -15.93 3.95
C GLU A 327 20.22 -16.46 5.20
N GLU A 328 19.83 -15.56 6.11
CA GLU A 328 19.10 -15.92 7.33
C GLU A 328 17.80 -16.68 7.00
N TYR A 329 17.07 -16.24 5.97
CA TYR A 329 15.87 -16.92 5.50
C TYR A 329 16.17 -18.35 5.00
N THR A 330 17.24 -18.49 4.22
CA THR A 330 17.68 -19.77 3.65
C THR A 330 18.11 -20.74 4.75
N GLU A 331 18.85 -20.28 5.75
CA GLU A 331 19.25 -21.05 6.93
C GLU A 331 18.02 -21.50 7.75
N LYS A 332 17.09 -20.58 8.01
CA LYS A 332 15.82 -20.90 8.70
C LYS A 332 15.03 -21.97 7.96
N LYS A 333 14.96 -21.91 6.62
CA LYS A 333 14.25 -22.91 5.81
C LYS A 333 14.93 -24.28 5.85
N LYS A 334 16.26 -24.34 5.73
CA LYS A 334 17.02 -25.59 5.87
C LYS A 334 16.75 -26.24 7.23
N ASN A 335 16.81 -25.46 8.31
CA ASN A 335 16.55 -25.96 9.67
C ASN A 335 15.11 -26.46 9.87
N GLN A 336 14.11 -25.79 9.27
CA GLN A 336 12.72 -26.23 9.32
C GLN A 336 12.47 -27.54 8.56
N ASN A 337 13.14 -27.74 7.42
CA ASN A 337 13.02 -28.97 6.64
C ASN A 337 13.67 -30.16 7.36
N ILE A 338 14.78 -29.94 8.07
CA ILE A 338 15.45 -30.98 8.88
C ILE A 338 14.60 -31.40 10.09
N GLN A 339 13.81 -30.48 10.66
CA GLN A 339 12.99 -30.74 11.85
C GLN A 339 11.61 -31.37 11.57
N LYS A 340 11.21 -31.49 10.30
CA LYS A 340 10.02 -32.28 9.91
C LYS A 340 10.49 -33.68 9.53
N PRO A 341 10.39 -34.70 10.40
CA PRO A 341 10.58 -36.08 9.97
C PRO A 341 9.50 -36.42 8.91
N GLU A 342 9.91 -37.16 7.89
CA GLU A 342 9.04 -37.68 6.81
C GLU A 342 7.84 -38.46 7.33
#